data_AF-Q46NK0-F1
#
_entry.id   AF-Q46NK0-F1
#
_cell.length_a   1.000
_cell.length_b   1.000
_cell.length_c   1.000
_cell.angle_alpha   90.00
_cell.angle_beta   90.00
_cell.angle_gamma   90.00
#
_symmetry.space_group_name_H-M   'P 1'
#
loop_
_entity.id
_entity.type
_entity.pdbx_description
1 polymer ?
#
loop_
_entity_poly.entity_id
_entity_poly.type
_entity_poly.pdbx_seq_one_letter_code
_entity_poly.pdbx_strand_id
1 'polypeptide(L)'
;MLRVTVELLPGGDARGRRTVATADIGRVRSGAFADYQVDMEENLLPDQVWTGVLQDYPRWSASVWDLVARSIAVALTGKEQLPPRPTIPPIPVHDADGPWPYVRFDDIPEPTRTFFMHNLRGSSTPAFGSAYAWDWEDFLTGQR
;
A
#
# COMPACT_ATOMS: atom_id res chain seq x y z
N MET A 1 -4.72 -7.44 22.18
CA MET A 1 -4.09 -7.02 20.91
C MET A 1 -4.95 -7.55 19.80
N LEU A 2 -5.33 -6.72 18.84
CA LEU A 2 -6.03 -7.10 17.61
C LEU A 2 -5.01 -7.00 16.47
N ARG A 3 -4.77 -8.09 15.75
CA ARG A 3 -3.94 -8.09 14.55
C ARG A 3 -4.84 -8.15 13.30
N VAL A 4 -4.58 -7.26 12.36
CA VAL A 4 -5.25 -7.18 11.06
C VAL A 4 -4.24 -7.55 9.99
N THR A 5 -4.63 -8.42 9.07
CA THR A 5 -3.81 -8.82 7.93
C THR A 5 -4.59 -8.52 6.66
N VAL A 6 -3.97 -7.82 5.72
CA VAL A 6 -4.51 -7.60 4.38
C VAL A 6 -3.83 -8.60 3.44
N GLU A 7 -4.64 -9.44 2.80
CA GLU A 7 -4.15 -10.44 1.86
C GLU A 7 -4.68 -10.13 0.46
N LEU A 8 -3.80 -10.25 -0.54
CA LEU A 8 -4.20 -10.28 -1.95
C LEU A 8 -4.44 -11.74 -2.36
N LEU A 9 -5.64 -12.01 -2.88
CA LEU A 9 -6.03 -13.30 -3.45
C LEU A 9 -6.21 -13.15 -4.96
N PRO A 10 -5.20 -13.47 -5.78
CA PRO A 10 -5.32 -13.39 -7.23
C PRO A 10 -6.49 -14.25 -7.74
N GLY A 11 -7.41 -13.63 -8.49
CA GLY A 11 -8.60 -14.32 -9.00
C GLY A 11 -9.54 -14.87 -7.93
N GLY A 12 -9.41 -14.44 -6.66
CA GLY A 12 -10.19 -14.97 -5.53
C GLY A 12 -9.76 -16.37 -5.06
N ASP A 13 -8.66 -16.92 -5.58
CA ASP A 13 -8.10 -18.20 -5.16
C ASP A 13 -7.01 -17.98 -4.09
N ALA A 14 -6.89 -18.94 -3.17
CA ALA A 14 -5.79 -19.02 -2.22
C ALA A 14 -4.45 -19.34 -2.91
N ARG A 15 -4.46 -19.89 -4.13
CA ARG A 15 -3.25 -20.07 -4.94
C ARG A 15 -2.63 -18.73 -5.30
N GLY A 16 -1.40 -18.50 -4.87
CA GLY A 16 -0.72 -17.21 -5.04
C GLY A 16 -1.11 -16.15 -4.02
N ARG A 17 -1.84 -16.52 -2.96
CA ARG A 17 -2.14 -15.63 -1.84
C ARG A 17 -0.86 -15.04 -1.26
N ARG A 18 -0.88 -13.73 -1.02
CA ARG A 18 0.21 -13.03 -0.32
C ARG A 18 -0.33 -11.98 0.63
N THR A 19 0.32 -11.83 1.78
CA THR A 19 0.12 -10.70 2.68
C THR A 19 0.73 -9.45 2.04
N VAL A 20 -0.06 -8.38 1.99
CA VAL A 20 0.40 -7.07 1.51
C VAL A 20 0.71 -6.13 2.68
N ALA A 21 -0.12 -6.16 3.73
CA ALA A 21 0.05 -5.32 4.90
C ALA A 21 -0.38 -6.02 6.18
N THR A 22 0.17 -5.58 7.32
CA THR A 22 -0.32 -5.94 8.64
C THR A 22 -0.50 -4.70 9.52
N ALA A 23 -1.43 -4.77 10.47
CA ALA A 23 -1.65 -3.75 11.48
C ALA A 23 -1.90 -4.40 12.84
N ASP A 24 -1.14 -3.97 13.85
CA ASP A 24 -1.31 -4.35 15.24
C ASP A 24 -1.97 -3.22 16.02
N ILE A 25 -3.11 -3.50 16.63
CA ILE A 25 -3.91 -2.55 17.39
C ILE A 25 -3.92 -2.97 18.86
N GLY A 26 -3.21 -2.20 19.68
CA GLY A 26 -3.03 -2.40 21.11
C GLY A 26 -3.78 -1.37 21.93
N ARG A 27 -4.57 -1.80 22.91
CA ARG A 27 -5.22 -0.85 23.84
C ARG A 27 -4.19 -0.34 24.84
N VAL A 28 -3.99 0.97 24.91
CA VAL A 28 -3.03 1.63 25.81
C VAL A 28 -3.71 2.37 26.97
N ARG A 29 -4.97 2.81 26.80
CA ARG A 29 -5.82 3.31 27.89
C ARG A 29 -7.15 2.56 27.92
N SER A 30 -7.65 2.22 29.10
CA SER A 30 -8.93 1.52 29.28
C SER A 30 -10.03 2.45 29.79
N GLY A 31 -11.29 2.06 29.61
CA GLY A 31 -12.47 2.84 29.98
C GLY A 31 -13.60 2.68 28.98
N ALA A 32 -14.67 3.45 29.17
CA ALA A 32 -15.73 3.62 28.17
C ALA A 32 -15.18 4.34 26.91
N PHE A 33 -14.29 5.30 27.13
CA PHE A 33 -13.44 5.95 26.14
C PHE A 33 -12.02 5.43 26.33
N ALA A 34 -11.49 4.73 25.34
CA ALA A 34 -10.22 4.02 25.41
C ALA A 34 -9.28 4.48 24.31
N ASP A 35 -7.98 4.37 24.56
CA ASP A 35 -6.96 4.71 23.57
C ASP A 35 -6.34 3.46 23.00
N TYR A 36 -6.04 3.50 21.71
CA TYR A 36 -5.45 2.40 20.97
C TYR A 36 -4.23 2.88 20.21
N GLN A 37 -3.07 2.27 20.50
CA GLN A 37 -1.90 2.38 19.65
C GLN A 37 -2.09 1.45 18.45
N VAL A 38 -1.72 1.93 17.28
CA VAL A 38 -1.71 1.19 16.03
C VAL A 38 -0.32 1.26 15.42
N ASP A 39 0.22 0.11 15.06
CA ASP A 39 1.48 -0.04 14.33
C ASP A 39 1.17 -0.80 13.04
N MET A 40 1.55 -0.25 11.89
CA MET A 40 1.24 -0.79 10.57
C MET A 40 2.49 -0.87 9.71
N GLU A 41 2.61 -1.97 8.97
CA GLU A 41 3.71 -2.27 8.06
C GLU A 41 3.17 -2.76 6.71
N GLU A 42 3.87 -2.40 5.64
CA GLU A 42 3.59 -2.87 4.28
C GLU A 42 4.76 -3.73 3.82
N ASN A 43 4.49 -4.93 3.34
CA ASN A 43 5.51 -5.94 3.04
C ASN A 43 6.53 -5.47 1.98
N LEU A 44 6.12 -4.61 1.05
CA LEU A 44 7.00 -4.06 0.01
C LEU A 44 7.75 -2.79 0.44
N LEU A 45 7.40 -2.22 1.58
CA LEU A 45 8.02 -1.01 2.14
C LEU A 45 8.45 -1.28 3.59
N PRO A 46 9.38 -2.23 3.84
CA PRO A 46 9.71 -2.66 5.21
C PRO A 46 10.33 -1.56 6.07
N ASP A 47 10.96 -0.56 5.45
CA ASP A 47 11.53 0.59 6.16
C ASP A 47 10.49 1.67 6.48
N GLN A 48 9.26 1.52 5.98
CA GLN A 48 8.15 2.45 6.23
C GLN A 48 7.15 1.83 7.21
N VAL A 49 7.28 2.24 8.47
CA VAL A 49 6.34 1.88 9.54
C VAL A 49 5.43 3.07 9.80
N TRP A 50 4.11 2.84 9.80
CA TRP A 50 3.12 3.84 10.17
C TRP A 50 2.63 3.57 11.58
N THR A 51 2.69 4.59 12.43
CA THR A 51 2.24 4.48 13.82
C THR A 51 1.25 5.59 14.16
N GLY A 52 0.35 5.30 15.07
CA GLY A 52 -0.68 6.25 15.49
C GLY A 52 -1.30 5.89 16.83
N VAL A 53 -2.00 6.86 17.43
CA VAL A 53 -2.80 6.63 18.63
C VAL A 53 -4.20 7.16 18.39
N LEU A 54 -5.17 6.24 18.30
CA LEU A 54 -6.58 6.58 18.29
C LEU A 54 -7.00 6.92 19.73
N GLN A 55 -7.41 8.16 19.95
CA GLN A 55 -7.78 8.67 21.26
C GLN A 55 -9.29 8.60 21.48
N ASP A 56 -9.69 8.40 22.74
CA ASP A 56 -11.08 8.48 23.20
C ASP A 56 -12.07 7.60 22.40
N TYR A 57 -11.65 6.42 21.95
CA TYR A 57 -12.50 5.51 21.19
C TYR A 57 -13.65 4.95 22.05
N PRO A 58 -14.92 5.11 21.63
CA PRO A 58 -16.08 4.61 22.36
C PRO A 58 -16.27 3.09 22.14
N ARG A 59 -15.78 2.28 23.08
CA ARG A 59 -15.60 0.82 22.88
C ARG A 59 -16.85 -0.01 22.57
N TRP A 60 -18.05 0.52 22.83
CA TRP A 60 -19.31 -0.22 22.72
C TRP A 60 -20.32 0.42 21.76
N SER A 61 -19.95 1.51 21.08
CA SER A 61 -20.87 2.19 20.17
C SER A 61 -20.81 1.67 18.73
N ALA A 62 -19.81 0.86 18.38
CA ALA A 62 -19.56 0.42 17.02
C ALA A 62 -18.93 -0.97 16.94
N SER A 63 -18.85 -1.52 15.72
CA SER A 63 -18.21 -2.80 15.46
C SER A 63 -16.69 -2.69 15.56
N VAL A 64 -16.00 -3.84 15.63
CA VAL A 64 -14.53 -3.89 15.56
C VAL A 64 -13.98 -3.28 14.26
N TRP A 65 -14.75 -3.28 13.17
CA TRP A 65 -14.32 -2.70 11.90
C TRP A 65 -14.25 -1.17 11.91
N ASP A 66 -15.07 -0.51 12.75
CA ASP A 66 -14.95 0.93 12.96
C ASP A 66 -13.63 1.26 13.66
N LEU A 67 -13.26 0.50 14.70
CA LEU A 67 -11.95 0.60 15.35
C LEU A 67 -10.81 0.41 14.34
N VAL A 68 -10.90 -0.62 13.50
CA VAL A 68 -9.87 -0.91 12.47
C VAL A 68 -9.75 0.25 11.49
N ALA A 69 -10.86 0.73 10.91
CA ALA A 69 -10.84 1.79 9.91
C ALA A 69 -10.26 3.10 10.47
N ARG A 70 -10.67 3.50 11.68
CA ARG A 70 -10.16 4.72 12.34
C ARG A 70 -8.69 4.57 12.73
N SER A 71 -8.28 3.40 13.21
CA SER A 71 -6.88 3.12 13.53
C SER A 71 -6.00 3.24 12.29
N ILE A 72 -6.41 2.64 11.16
CA ILE A 72 -5.67 2.77 9.89
C ILE A 72 -5.60 4.23 9.45
N ALA A 73 -6.69 4.98 9.53
CA ALA A 73 -6.71 6.41 9.19
C ALA A 73 -5.71 7.22 10.04
N VAL A 74 -5.69 6.99 11.35
CA VAL A 74 -4.76 7.66 12.27
C VAL A 74 -3.31 7.24 12.04
N ALA A 75 -3.03 5.97 11.77
CA ALA A 75 -1.69 5.51 11.43
C ALA A 75 -1.17 6.18 10.15
N LEU A 76 -2.02 6.32 9.13
CA LEU A 76 -1.65 6.88 7.83
C LEU A 76 -1.52 8.41 7.83
N THR A 77 -2.36 9.11 8.61
CA THR A 77 -2.50 10.57 8.49
C THR A 77 -2.27 11.35 9.79
N GLY A 78 -2.14 10.66 10.92
CA GLY A 78 -2.13 11.25 12.25
C GLY A 78 -3.50 11.76 12.72
N LYS A 79 -4.56 11.56 11.94
CA LYS A 79 -5.94 12.04 12.23
C LYS A 79 -6.96 10.98 11.86
N GLU A 80 -8.18 11.08 12.39
CA GLU A 80 -9.32 10.24 11.97
C GLU A 80 -9.88 10.67 10.60
N GLN A 81 -9.01 10.74 9.59
CA GLN A 81 -9.36 11.12 8.22
C GLN A 81 -8.62 10.19 7.25
N LEU A 82 -9.32 9.73 6.21
CA LEU A 82 -8.67 8.95 5.16
C LEU A 82 -7.67 9.83 4.39
N PRO A 83 -6.52 9.27 3.97
CA PRO A 83 -5.62 9.99 3.08
C PRO A 83 -6.34 10.34 1.77
N PRO A 84 -5.88 11.38 1.05
CA PRO A 84 -6.40 11.66 -0.28
C PRO A 84 -6.21 10.45 -1.19
N ARG A 85 -7.10 10.29 -2.17
CA ARG A 85 -6.99 9.23 -3.17
C ARG A 85 -5.63 9.34 -3.87
N PRO A 86 -4.84 8.25 -3.97
CA PRO A 86 -3.58 8.27 -4.70
C PRO A 86 -3.79 8.75 -6.15
N THR A 87 -2.90 9.62 -6.61
CA THR A 87 -2.86 10.11 -7.99
C THR A 87 -1.78 9.37 -8.77
N ILE A 88 -2.04 9.09 -10.05
CA ILE A 88 -1.03 8.50 -10.93
C ILE A 88 0.06 9.55 -11.16
N PRO A 89 1.35 9.23 -10.90
CA PRO A 89 2.43 10.17 -11.14
C PRO A 89 2.60 10.39 -12.66
N PRO A 90 2.72 11.65 -13.11
CA PRO A 90 3.02 11.93 -14.51
C PRO A 90 4.50 11.61 -14.76
N ILE A 91 4.77 10.45 -15.37
CA ILE A 91 6.12 10.05 -15.77
C ILE A 91 6.28 10.18 -17.29
N PRO A 92 7.47 10.56 -17.78
CA PRO A 92 7.76 10.54 -19.20
C PRO A 92 7.76 9.12 -19.77
N VAL A 93 7.18 8.98 -20.96
CA VAL A 93 7.35 7.81 -21.82
C VAL A 93 8.39 8.19 -22.89
N HIS A 94 9.41 7.35 -23.05
CA HIS A 94 10.52 7.57 -23.96
C HIS A 94 10.34 6.73 -25.22
N ASP A 95 10.52 7.37 -26.38
CA ASP A 95 10.41 6.74 -27.70
C ASP A 95 11.77 6.61 -28.41
N ALA A 96 12.86 7.10 -27.80
CA ALA A 96 14.15 7.25 -28.47
C ALA A 96 15.06 6.02 -28.29
N ASP A 97 15.57 5.52 -29.44
CA ASP A 97 16.57 4.45 -29.68
C ASP A 97 16.07 3.02 -29.97
N GLY A 98 14.75 2.76 -29.99
CA GLY A 98 14.23 1.42 -30.30
C GLY A 98 12.82 1.42 -30.91
N PRO A 99 12.31 0.26 -31.38
CA PRO A 99 10.99 0.15 -31.99
C PRO A 99 9.82 0.24 -31.00
N TRP A 100 10.07 0.24 -29.68
CA TRP A 100 9.03 0.15 -28.65
C TRP A 100 9.19 1.23 -27.56
N PRO A 101 8.08 1.88 -27.15
CA PRO A 101 8.09 2.88 -26.09
C PRO A 101 8.44 2.28 -24.73
N TYR A 102 9.14 3.04 -23.89
CA TYR A 102 9.60 2.58 -22.58
C TYR A 102 9.55 3.67 -21.49
N VAL A 103 9.54 3.24 -20.23
CA VAL A 103 9.65 4.10 -19.04
C VAL A 103 10.95 3.77 -18.30
N ARG A 104 11.59 4.77 -17.70
CA ARG A 104 12.80 4.56 -16.89
C ARG A 104 12.44 4.49 -15.42
N PHE A 105 13.09 3.61 -14.67
CA PHE A 105 12.81 3.48 -13.23
C PHE A 105 13.15 4.76 -12.45
N ASP A 106 14.16 5.51 -12.87
CA ASP A 106 14.56 6.77 -12.23
C ASP A 106 13.50 7.89 -12.38
N ASP A 107 12.63 7.78 -13.37
CA ASP A 107 11.53 8.73 -13.57
C ASP A 107 10.32 8.42 -12.68
N ILE A 108 10.27 7.23 -12.07
CA ILE A 108 9.15 6.79 -11.25
C ILE A 108 9.40 7.17 -9.79
N PRO A 109 8.53 7.98 -9.17
CA PRO A 109 8.70 8.33 -7.76
C PRO A 109 8.44 7.12 -6.84
N GLU A 110 9.10 7.10 -5.69
CA GLU A 110 8.69 6.22 -4.60
C GLU A 110 7.35 6.67 -3.99
N PRO A 111 6.52 5.74 -3.50
CA PRO A 111 6.75 4.30 -3.41
C PRO A 111 6.42 3.53 -4.70
N THR A 112 5.86 4.19 -5.71
CA THR A 112 5.33 3.56 -6.93
C THR A 112 6.39 2.74 -7.66
N ARG A 113 7.63 3.23 -7.70
CA ARG A 113 8.77 2.50 -8.29
C ARG A 113 8.99 1.14 -7.65
N THR A 114 9.03 1.07 -6.32
CA THR A 114 9.20 -0.19 -5.58
C THR A 114 8.11 -1.20 -5.93
N PHE A 115 6.85 -0.77 -5.93
CA PHE A 115 5.71 -1.63 -6.30
C PHE A 115 5.79 -2.09 -7.76
N PHE A 116 6.12 -1.19 -8.69
CA PHE A 116 6.23 -1.50 -10.11
C PHE A 116 7.35 -2.51 -10.40
N MET A 117 8.55 -2.28 -9.84
CA MET A 117 9.69 -3.18 -9.99
C MET A 117 9.42 -4.57 -9.41
N HIS A 118 8.70 -4.65 -8.28
CA HIS A 118 8.26 -5.93 -7.74
C HIS A 118 7.34 -6.67 -8.72
N ASN A 119 6.46 -5.94 -9.40
CA ASN A 119 5.49 -6.52 -10.33
C ASN A 119 6.10 -6.96 -11.67
N LEU A 120 7.13 -6.28 -12.12
CA LEU A 120 7.87 -6.62 -13.34
C LEU A 120 8.65 -7.93 -13.28
N ARG A 121 8.74 -8.61 -12.12
CA ARG A 121 9.51 -9.86 -11.97
C ARG A 121 9.08 -10.90 -13.01
N GLY A 122 9.99 -11.22 -13.93
CA GLY A 122 9.77 -12.17 -15.02
C GLY A 122 9.35 -11.55 -16.36
N SER A 123 9.17 -10.23 -16.44
CA SER A 123 9.02 -9.51 -17.72
C SER A 123 10.37 -9.29 -18.40
N SER A 124 10.38 -9.26 -19.73
CA SER A 124 11.53 -8.77 -20.50
C SER A 124 11.61 -7.25 -20.38
N THR A 125 12.82 -6.69 -20.41
CA THR A 125 13.04 -5.24 -20.35
C THR A 125 13.70 -4.76 -21.65
N PRO A 126 13.35 -3.56 -22.14
CA PRO A 126 13.94 -3.03 -23.38
C PRO A 126 15.42 -2.67 -23.19
N ALA A 127 15.78 -2.17 -22.00
CA ALA A 127 17.14 -1.86 -21.60
C ALA A 127 17.30 -1.93 -20.08
N PHE A 128 18.55 -1.91 -19.60
CA PHE A 128 18.85 -1.85 -18.17
C PHE A 128 18.22 -0.60 -17.53
N GLY A 129 17.51 -0.77 -16.40
CA GLY A 129 16.88 0.35 -15.68
C GLY A 129 15.59 0.87 -16.32
N SER A 130 14.96 0.09 -17.20
CA SER A 130 13.73 0.48 -17.89
C SER A 130 12.74 -0.67 -18.00
N ALA A 131 11.49 -0.33 -18.31
CA ALA A 131 10.44 -1.28 -18.65
C ALA A 131 9.65 -0.77 -19.86
N TYR A 132 8.98 -1.67 -20.56
CA TYR A 132 8.12 -1.27 -21.68
C TYR A 132 6.95 -0.42 -21.17
N ALA A 133 6.47 0.50 -22.01
CA ALA A 133 5.34 1.36 -21.65
C ALA A 133 4.05 0.56 -21.40
N TRP A 134 3.85 -0.58 -22.09
CA TRP A 134 2.70 -1.45 -21.83
C TRP A 134 2.76 -2.11 -20.45
N ASP A 135 3.95 -2.46 -19.95
CA ASP A 135 4.08 -3.08 -18.62
C ASP A 135 3.69 -2.04 -17.54
N TRP A 136 4.03 -0.77 -17.77
CA TRP A 136 3.60 0.34 -16.92
C TRP A 136 2.09 0.56 -16.97
N GLU A 137 1.47 0.48 -18.14
CA GLU A 137 0.01 0.61 -18.29
C GLU A 137 -0.74 -0.55 -17.62
N ASP A 138 -0.27 -1.79 -17.79
CA ASP A 138 -0.80 -2.98 -17.14
C ASP A 138 -0.74 -2.86 -15.61
N PHE A 139 0.39 -2.34 -15.10
CA PHE A 139 0.57 -2.06 -13.67
C PHE A 139 -0.43 -1.02 -13.14
N LEU A 140 -0.61 0.09 -13.86
CA LEU A 140 -1.55 1.15 -13.46
C LEU A 140 -3.01 0.71 -13.49
N THR A 141 -3.36 -0.19 -14.42
CA THR A 141 -4.72 -0.74 -14.56
C THR A 141 -4.96 -1.96 -13.68
N GLY A 142 -3.93 -2.49 -13.02
CA GLY A 142 -4.00 -3.68 -12.18
C GLY A 142 -4.23 -4.98 -12.97
N GLN A 143 -3.93 -4.99 -14.27
CA GLN A 143 -3.98 -6.21 -15.09
C GLN A 143 -2.78 -7.12 -14.83
N ARG A 144 -1.67 -6.53 -14.40
CA ARG A 144 -0.47 -7.23 -14.00
C ARG A 144 -0.01 -6.67 -12.67
#